data_AF-A0A835QYD9-F1
#
_entry.id   AF-A0A835QYD9-F1
#
_cell.length_a   1.000
_cell.length_b   1.000
_cell.length_c   1.000
_cell.angle_alpha   90.00
_cell.angle_beta   90.00
_cell.angle_gamma   90.00
#
_symmetry.space_group_name_H-M   'P 1'
#
loop_
_entity.id
_entity.type
_entity.pdbx_description
1 polymer ?
#
loop_
_entity_poly.entity_id
_entity_poly.type
_entity_poly.pdbx_seq_one_letter_code
_entity_poly.pdbx_strand_id
1 'polypeptide(L)'
;MNLILWGCWAAVSASRILLGEASMDELHERWMAEHGKTCVDSTEKARRLEIFAADMKLIESFNAHGQNHMLDANRFADLNNEVFGEK
;
A
#
# COMPACT_ATOMS: atom_id res chain seq x y z
N MET A 1 -12.84 -27.47 10.83
CA MET A 1 -13.12 -27.49 9.37
C MET A 1 -12.48 -26.24 8.80
N ASN A 2 -11.39 -26.39 8.05
CA ASN A 2 -10.62 -25.29 7.48
C ASN A 2 -11.21 -24.97 6.09
N LEU A 3 -11.52 -23.72 5.78
CA LEU A 3 -11.78 -23.31 4.40
C LEU A 3 -11.00 -22.02 4.12
N ILE A 4 -9.73 -22.21 3.77
CA ILE A 4 -8.88 -21.19 3.14
C ILE A 4 -9.36 -21.11 1.69
N LEU A 5 -9.98 -19.99 1.31
CA LEU A 5 -10.25 -19.68 -0.10
C LEU A 5 -8.95 -19.21 -0.74
N TRP A 6 -8.47 -20.02 -1.67
CA TRP A 6 -7.29 -19.82 -2.51
C TRP A 6 -7.50 -18.62 -3.44
N GLY A 7 -6.45 -17.83 -3.64
CA GLY A 7 -6.50 -16.53 -4.28
C GLY A 7 -6.86 -16.53 -5.77
N CYS A 8 -7.52 -15.45 -6.18
CA CYS A 8 -7.49 -15.01 -7.57
C CYS A 8 -6.18 -14.25 -7.79
N TRP A 9 -5.29 -14.84 -8.56
CA TRP A 9 -4.09 -14.19 -9.11
C TRP A 9 -4.52 -13.15 -10.15
N ALA A 10 -4.99 -12.01 -9.67
CA ALA A 10 -5.26 -10.82 -10.48
C ALA A 10 -4.59 -9.57 -9.88
N ALA A 11 -3.64 -9.73 -8.94
CA ALA A 11 -3.06 -8.61 -8.21
C ALA A 11 -2.44 -7.55 -9.14
N VAL A 12 -1.80 -7.96 -10.24
CA VAL A 12 -1.14 -7.01 -11.16
C VAL A 12 -2.13 -6.16 -11.98
N SER A 13 -3.26 -6.74 -12.42
CA SER A 13 -4.27 -6.02 -13.21
C SER A 13 -5.26 -5.26 -12.31
N ALA A 14 -5.56 -5.83 -11.14
CA ALA A 14 -6.45 -5.24 -10.16
C ALA A 14 -5.83 -3.99 -9.53
N SER A 15 -4.52 -3.96 -9.22
CA SER A 15 -3.89 -2.78 -8.59
C SER A 15 -4.01 -1.51 -9.42
N ARG A 16 -3.88 -1.58 -10.76
CA ARG A 16 -4.03 -0.40 -11.64
C ARG A 16 -5.49 0.03 -11.83
N ILE A 17 -6.43 -0.92 -11.87
CA ILE A 17 -7.87 -0.62 -12.01
C ILE A 17 -8.44 -0.09 -10.69
N LEU A 18 -8.04 -0.66 -9.57
CA LEU A 18 -8.47 -0.25 -8.23
C LEU A 18 -7.91 1.12 -7.81
N LEU A 19 -6.72 1.52 -8.27
CA LEU A 19 -6.20 2.87 -8.02
C LEU A 19 -7.05 3.97 -8.68
N GLY A 20 -7.73 3.65 -9.79
CA GLY A 20 -8.59 4.58 -10.53
C GLY A 20 -10.02 4.68 -10.01
N GLU A 21 -10.48 3.69 -9.24
CA GLU A 21 -11.86 3.63 -8.70
C GLU A 21 -11.94 3.89 -7.19
N ALA A 22 -10.88 3.58 -6.42
CA ALA A 22 -10.85 3.75 -4.98
C ALA A 22 -10.16 5.06 -4.56
N SER A 23 -10.64 5.66 -3.48
CA SER A 23 -9.96 6.78 -2.82
C SER A 23 -8.65 6.33 -2.15
N MET A 24 -7.70 7.26 -1.95
CA MET A 24 -6.48 6.96 -1.20
C MET A 24 -6.75 6.43 0.21
N ASP A 25 -7.83 6.88 0.85
CA ASP A 25 -8.26 6.42 2.17
C ASP A 25 -8.64 4.94 2.12
N GLU A 26 -9.47 4.53 1.17
CA GLU A 26 -9.89 3.14 0.99
C GLU A 26 -8.71 2.23 0.62
N LEU A 27 -7.79 2.72 -0.22
CA LEU A 27 -6.55 2.01 -0.54
C LEU A 27 -5.70 1.78 0.70
N HIS A 28 -5.53 2.82 1.53
CA HIS A 28 -4.77 2.74 2.77
C HIS A 28 -5.44 1.80 3.79
N GLU A 29 -6.78 1.83 3.91
CA GLU A 29 -7.52 0.93 4.80
C GLU A 29 -7.41 -0.53 4.38
N ARG A 30 -7.55 -0.83 3.09
CA ARG A 30 -7.38 -2.18 2.58
C ARG A 30 -5.96 -2.68 2.79
N TRP A 31 -4.97 -1.86 2.45
CA TRP A 31 -3.56 -2.19 2.66
C TRP A 31 -3.25 -2.42 4.15
N MET A 32 -3.79 -1.60 5.06
CA MET A 32 -3.64 -1.81 6.51
C MET A 32 -4.26 -3.14 6.93
N ALA A 33 -5.44 -3.49 6.44
CA ALA A 33 -6.09 -4.77 6.74
C ALA A 33 -5.28 -5.97 6.24
N GLU A 34 -4.74 -5.89 5.01
CA GLU A 34 -3.89 -6.92 4.42
C GLU A 34 -2.59 -7.13 5.22
N HIS A 35 -2.03 -6.06 5.79
CA HIS A 35 -0.80 -6.10 6.59
C HIS A 35 -1.02 -6.18 8.11
N GLY A 36 -2.26 -6.32 8.57
CA GLY A 36 -2.60 -6.41 10.00
C GLY A 36 -2.24 -5.16 10.81
N LYS A 37 -2.29 -3.97 10.19
CA LYS A 37 -2.00 -2.70 10.85
C LYS A 37 -3.23 -2.07 11.47
N THR A 38 -3.02 -1.44 12.61
CA THR A 38 -4.02 -0.64 13.32
C THR A 38 -3.43 0.72 13.69
N CYS A 39 -4.19 1.80 13.53
CA CYS A 39 -3.82 3.12 14.03
C CYS A 39 -4.48 3.37 15.39
N VAL A 40 -3.76 4.03 16.30
CA VAL A 40 -4.23 4.29 17.68
C VAL A 40 -5.26 5.42 17.70
N ASP A 41 -5.06 6.44 16.87
CA ASP A 41 -5.94 7.61 16.80
C ASP A 41 -6.01 8.18 15.36
N SER A 42 -6.96 9.10 15.16
CA SER A 42 -7.21 9.74 13.87
C SER A 42 -6.06 10.61 13.39
N THR A 43 -5.28 11.20 14.30
CA THR A 43 -4.13 12.05 13.95
C THR A 43 -3.01 11.21 13.37
N GLU A 44 -2.67 10.09 14.03
CA GLU A 44 -1.68 9.14 13.52
C GLU A 44 -2.15 8.49 12.21
N LYS A 45 -3.45 8.18 12.10
CA LYS A 45 -4.02 7.66 10.85
C LYS A 45 -3.86 8.65 9.69
N ALA A 46 -4.12 9.93 9.92
CA ALA A 46 -3.96 10.98 8.91
C ALA A 46 -2.49 11.13 8.48
N ARG A 47 -1.56 11.17 9.44
CA ARG A 47 -0.13 11.26 9.15
C ARG A 47 0.38 10.07 8.33
N ARG A 48 -0.03 8.84 8.68
CA ARG A 48 0.34 7.62 7.96
C ARG A 48 -0.24 7.56 6.55
N LEU A 49 -1.47 8.03 6.39
CA LEU A 49 -2.12 8.16 5.10
C LEU A 49 -1.35 9.11 4.17
N GLU A 50 -0.84 10.24 4.67
CA GLU A 50 -0.02 11.16 3.87
C GLU A 50 1.26 10.49 3.36
N ILE A 51 1.94 9.72 4.22
CA ILE A 51 3.14 8.95 3.83
C ILE A 51 2.78 7.89 2.80
N PHE A 52 1.72 7.13 3.06
CA PHE A 52 1.21 6.10 2.15
C PHE A 52 0.86 6.67 0.77
N ALA A 53 0.22 7.85 0.73
CA ALA A 53 -0.08 8.53 -0.52
C ALA A 53 1.18 8.98 -1.28
N ALA A 54 2.23 9.39 -0.57
CA ALA A 54 3.51 9.74 -1.19
C ALA A 54 4.21 8.50 -1.78
N ASP A 55 4.23 7.38 -1.05
CA ASP A 55 4.82 6.12 -1.51
C ASP A 55 4.07 5.54 -2.71
N MET A 56 2.73 5.59 -2.70
CA MET A 56 1.92 5.14 -3.85
C MET A 56 2.21 5.94 -5.12
N LYS A 57 2.39 7.27 -5.02
CA LYS A 57 2.79 8.10 -6.17
C LYS A 57 4.18 7.76 -6.68
N LEU A 58 5.11 7.44 -5.78
CA LEU A 58 6.46 7.00 -6.16
C LEU A 58 6.40 5.66 -6.92
N ILE A 59 5.65 4.70 -6.39
CA ILE A 59 5.44 3.38 -7.00
C ILE A 59 4.80 3.53 -8.39
N GLU A 60 3.73 4.33 -8.49
CA GLU A 60 3.04 4.57 -9.75
C GLU A 60 3.98 5.20 -10.79
N SER A 61 4.68 6.27 -10.41
CA SER A 61 5.68 6.92 -11.26
C SER A 61 6.75 5.92 -11.70
N PHE A 62 7.35 5.16 -10.78
CA PHE A 62 8.37 4.17 -11.10
C PHE A 62 7.86 3.11 -12.09
N ASN A 63 6.67 2.57 -11.84
CA ASN A 63 6.05 1.53 -12.66
C ASN A 63 5.53 2.03 -14.01
N ALA A 64 5.38 3.35 -14.20
CA ALA A 64 5.05 3.96 -15.49
C ALA A 64 6.26 4.00 -16.45
N HIS A 65 7.49 4.04 -15.93
CA HIS A 65 8.72 4.16 -16.72
C HIS A 65 9.21 2.83 -17.33
N GLY A 66 8.40 1.76 -17.34
CA GLY A 66 8.68 0.53 -18.08
C GLY A 66 9.97 -0.18 -17.66
N GLN A 67 10.29 -0.20 -16.36
CA GLN A 67 11.46 -0.88 -15.81
C GLN A 67 11.32 -2.41 -15.89
N ASN A 68 12.44 -3.13 -15.83
CA ASN A 68 12.48 -4.61 -15.83
C ASN A 68 11.88 -5.24 -14.55
N HIS A 69 11.46 -4.44 -13.58
CA HIS A 69 10.79 -4.85 -12.36
C HIS A 69 9.78 -3.78 -11.94
N MET A 70 8.80 -4.18 -11.14
CA MET A 70 7.78 -3.29 -10.58
C MET A 70 7.97 -3.16 -9.07
N LEU A 71 7.65 -1.99 -8.54
CA LEU A 71 7.50 -1.77 -7.11
C LEU A 71 6.06 -2.04 -6.69
N ASP A 72 5.87 -2.42 -5.44
CA ASP A 72 4.58 -2.64 -4.81
C ASP A 72 4.59 -2.10 -3.37
N ALA A 73 3.42 -1.83 -2.82
CA ALA A 73 3.25 -1.31 -1.47
C ALA A 73 3.61 -2.39 -0.43
N ASN A 74 4.83 -2.35 0.09
CA ASN A 74 5.29 -3.29 1.11
C ASN A 74 4.75 -2.91 2.50
N ARG A 75 5.02 -3.73 3.53
CA ARG A 75 4.56 -3.52 4.92
C ARG A 75 5.00 -2.22 5.59
N PHE A 76 5.83 -1.41 4.95
CA PHE A 76 6.39 -0.16 5.45
C PHE A 76 5.92 1.06 4.65
N ALA A 77 4.99 0.89 3.71
CA ALA A 77 4.51 1.95 2.82
C ALA A 77 3.87 3.16 3.54
N ASP A 78 3.56 3.07 4.84
CA ASP A 78 3.04 4.16 5.68
C ASP A 78 4.10 4.72 6.67
N LEU A 79 5.37 4.32 6.54
CA LEU A 79 6.46 4.73 7.43
C LEU A 79 7.48 5.59 6.68
N ASN A 80 8.03 6.59 7.39
CA ASN A 80 9.07 7.43 6.82
C ASN A 80 10.39 6.66 6.75
N ASN A 81 11.12 6.77 5.62
CA ASN A 81 12.39 6.04 5.42
C ASN A 81 13.47 6.39 6.47
N GLU A 82 13.33 7.52 7.17
CA GLU A 82 14.22 7.93 8.27
C GLU A 82 14.24 6.94 9.44
N VAL A 83 13.21 6.11 9.60
CA VAL A 83 13.15 5.09 10.67
C VAL A 83 14.07 3.89 10.38
N PHE A 84 14.53 3.71 9.13
CA PHE A 84 15.45 2.61 8.76
C PHE A 84 16.94 2.97 8.92
N GLY A 85 17.26 4.21 9.27
CA GLY A 85 18.63 4.71 9.39
C GLY A 85 19.30 4.45 10.76
N GLU A 86 18.56 3.97 11.76
CA GLU A 86 19.13 3.60 13.06
C GLU A 86 19.43 2.09 13.12
N LYS A 87 20.67 1.73 12.76
CA LYS A 87 21.36 0.52 13.22
C LYS A 87 22.82 0.82 13.51
#